data_AF-A0A7K2PCA8-F1
#
_entry.id   AF-A0A7K2PCA8-F1
#
_cell.length_a   1.000
_cell.length_b   1.000
_cell.length_c   1.000
_cell.angle_alpha   90.00
_cell.angle_beta   90.00
_cell.angle_gamma   90.00
#
_symmetry.space_group_name_H-M   'P 1'
#
loop_
_entity.id
_entity.type
_entity.pdbx_description
1 polymer ?
#
loop_
_entity_poly.entity_id
_entity_poly.type
_entity_poly.pdbx_seq_one_letter_code
_entity_poly.pdbx_strand_id
1 'polypeptide(L)'
;PDYETLQGGHDNIVQNSYLHDLGGGGVLLGGGDRATLERGDNVARHNEIARFSKLATYTPAGYLYGVGNSFEYNYVHDAPHMAVQIMGNDMRVNHNHFYDVVKNAGDMGAVYAGRDFTYLGNEVAYNHFEKIGGSNDALYMDDGASGVRFHHNVVNGSNSGVNLNSGHSNTANDNVFIGVKHVGHGGIYHKKGETRLPLDNSWVLQSRFNSFLDVREGEKYSATPETVAAWHGHYTNGRATYSDGKPIVYPQVERWYVPRVTATGEECTAANYATAGTDGCSRATVWDDADSLYVPSGVEIDHAVVVGGGSGFVETTAAFTEPAAEYKLSRWSDKVNTRAVAADSVAETGLDLDTLKFSASGAVARAYGAAWVAEWNRNVTAKGIGRP
;
A
#
# COMPACT_ATOMS: atom_id res chain seq x y z
N PRO A 1 -8.78 -17.71 -0.69
CA PRO A 1 -7.57 -18.35 -1.25
C PRO A 1 -7.04 -17.45 -2.34
N ASP A 2 -5.75 -17.12 -2.27
CA ASP A 2 -5.08 -16.72 -3.50
C ASP A 2 -5.28 -17.85 -4.48
N TYR A 3 -5.86 -17.53 -5.63
CA TYR A 3 -5.94 -18.43 -6.77
C TYR A 3 -4.59 -19.11 -6.87
N GLU A 4 -4.55 -20.46 -6.91
CA GLU A 4 -3.33 -21.26 -7.05
C GLU A 4 -2.32 -20.45 -7.82
N THR A 5 -1.19 -20.14 -7.18
CA THR A 5 -0.24 -19.17 -7.69
C THR A 5 -0.10 -19.37 -9.19
N LEU A 6 -0.38 -18.34 -9.99
CA LEU A 6 0.07 -18.32 -11.37
C LEU A 6 1.59 -18.43 -11.26
N GLN A 7 2.11 -19.66 -11.27
CA GLN A 7 3.53 -19.97 -11.30
C GLN A 7 4.00 -19.54 -12.69
N GLY A 8 4.15 -18.23 -12.85
CA GLY A 8 4.85 -17.66 -13.98
C GLY A 8 6.33 -18.03 -13.89
N GLY A 9 7.05 -17.80 -14.98
CA GLY A 9 8.49 -18.03 -15.01
C GLY A 9 9.25 -17.08 -14.08
N HIS A 10 10.57 -17.25 -14.06
CA HIS A 10 11.50 -16.33 -13.41
C HIS A 10 12.24 -15.50 -14.46
N ASP A 11 12.73 -14.31 -14.09
CA ASP A 11 13.62 -13.47 -14.89
C ASP A 11 13.09 -13.06 -16.28
N ASN A 12 11.77 -13.01 -16.48
CA ASN A 12 11.19 -12.60 -17.76
C ASN A 12 11.12 -11.08 -17.86
N ILE A 13 11.35 -10.54 -19.07
CA ILE A 13 11.37 -9.09 -19.30
C ILE A 13 10.46 -8.72 -20.47
N VAL A 14 9.50 -7.83 -20.21
CA VAL A 14 8.72 -7.10 -21.23
C VAL A 14 9.22 -5.66 -21.26
N GLN A 15 9.82 -5.23 -22.37
CA GLN A 15 10.41 -3.89 -22.42
C GLN A 15 10.34 -3.21 -23.78
N ASN A 16 10.46 -1.88 -23.78
CA ASN A 16 10.55 -1.03 -24.97
C ASN A 16 9.40 -1.25 -25.97
N SER A 17 8.19 -1.49 -25.45
CA SER A 17 7.01 -1.85 -26.23
C SER A 17 5.90 -0.80 -26.09
N TYR A 18 5.05 -0.68 -27.12
CA TYR A 18 3.82 0.10 -27.06
C TYR A 18 2.61 -0.85 -27.09
N LEU A 19 1.93 -0.97 -25.95
CA LEU A 19 0.75 -1.82 -25.79
C LEU A 19 -0.48 -0.93 -25.75
N HIS A 20 -1.37 -1.06 -26.73
CA HIS A 20 -2.48 -0.12 -26.84
C HIS A 20 -3.78 -0.75 -27.33
N ASP A 21 -4.90 -0.07 -27.01
CA ASP A 21 -6.26 -0.47 -27.39
C ASP A 21 -6.65 -1.87 -26.89
N LEU A 22 -6.30 -2.14 -25.63
CA LEU A 22 -6.48 -3.44 -24.99
C LEU A 22 -7.89 -3.56 -24.42
N GLY A 23 -8.58 -4.65 -24.75
CA GLY A 23 -9.87 -4.99 -24.15
C GLY A 23 -9.73 -5.28 -22.65
N GLY A 24 -8.71 -6.04 -22.28
CA GLY A 24 -8.28 -6.26 -20.89
C GLY A 24 -7.06 -5.42 -20.52
N GLY A 25 -6.20 -5.99 -19.69
CA GLY A 25 -5.01 -5.32 -19.16
C GLY A 25 -3.78 -5.45 -20.04
N GLY A 26 -2.66 -4.94 -19.53
CA GLY A 26 -1.35 -5.01 -20.17
C GLY A 26 -0.60 -6.29 -19.80
N VAL A 27 0.41 -6.17 -18.94
CA VAL A 27 1.33 -7.25 -18.58
C VAL A 27 0.92 -7.86 -17.24
N LEU A 28 0.71 -9.18 -17.23
CA LEU A 28 0.63 -9.98 -16.01
C LEU A 28 2.04 -10.44 -15.62
N LEU A 29 2.57 -9.85 -14.56
CA LEU A 29 3.85 -10.17 -13.94
C LEU A 29 3.62 -11.17 -12.81
N GLY A 30 3.36 -12.43 -13.18
CA GLY A 30 3.26 -13.57 -12.26
C GLY A 30 4.58 -14.31 -12.13
N GLY A 31 4.89 -14.82 -10.94
CA GLY A 31 6.08 -15.63 -10.66
C GLY A 31 6.54 -15.50 -9.20
N GLY A 32 7.42 -16.40 -8.79
CA GLY A 32 7.83 -16.56 -7.38
C GLY A 32 6.85 -17.39 -6.57
N ASP A 33 7.22 -17.69 -5.33
CA ASP A 33 6.45 -18.51 -4.40
C ASP A 33 6.31 -17.79 -3.05
N ARG A 34 5.09 -17.47 -2.66
CA ARG A 34 4.80 -16.79 -1.39
C ARG A 34 4.96 -17.70 -0.17
N ALA A 35 4.87 -19.02 -0.31
CA ALA A 35 5.08 -19.94 0.82
C ALA A 35 6.55 -19.93 1.28
N THR A 36 7.48 -19.73 0.34
CA THR A 36 8.93 -19.71 0.60
C THR A 36 9.54 -18.31 0.49
N LEU A 37 8.78 -17.34 -0.04
CA LEU A 37 9.24 -16.00 -0.46
C LEU A 37 10.33 -16.06 -1.53
N GLU A 38 10.35 -17.13 -2.35
CA GLU A 38 11.19 -17.20 -3.54
C GLU A 38 10.72 -16.17 -4.56
N ARG A 39 11.65 -15.35 -5.07
CA ARG A 39 11.35 -14.26 -6.00
C ARG A 39 11.18 -14.79 -7.43
N GLY A 40 10.24 -14.20 -8.17
CA GLY A 40 10.11 -14.40 -9.61
C GLY A 40 10.98 -13.46 -10.44
N ASP A 41 11.26 -12.26 -9.93
CA ASP A 41 12.11 -11.25 -10.59
C ASP A 41 11.72 -10.94 -12.06
N ASN A 42 10.43 -11.05 -12.39
CA ASN A 42 9.92 -10.64 -13.70
C ASN A 42 9.76 -9.12 -13.76
N VAL A 43 10.01 -8.53 -14.93
CA VAL A 43 10.06 -7.07 -15.11
C VAL A 43 9.24 -6.61 -16.32
N ALA A 44 8.39 -5.62 -16.13
CA ALA A 44 7.87 -4.78 -17.21
C ALA A 44 8.49 -3.39 -17.13
N ARG A 45 9.29 -2.98 -18.12
CA ARG A 45 9.95 -1.67 -18.10
C ARG A 45 10.06 -0.92 -19.41
N HIS A 46 10.11 0.41 -19.35
CA HIS A 46 10.22 1.26 -20.55
C HIS A 46 9.13 0.98 -21.59
N ASN A 47 7.94 0.60 -21.14
CA ASN A 47 6.80 0.40 -22.04
C ASN A 47 5.88 1.63 -22.01
N GLU A 48 5.21 1.90 -23.12
CA GLU A 48 4.03 2.76 -23.18
C GLU A 48 2.79 1.86 -23.19
N ILE A 49 1.88 2.02 -22.23
CA ILE A 49 0.68 1.20 -22.08
C ILE A 49 -0.53 2.13 -22.02
N ALA A 50 -1.35 2.10 -23.07
CA ALA A 50 -2.42 3.08 -23.27
C ALA A 50 -3.77 2.44 -23.59
N ARG A 51 -4.88 3.08 -23.21
CA ARG A 51 -6.24 2.66 -23.61
C ARG A 51 -6.50 1.19 -23.32
N PHE A 52 -6.22 0.77 -22.09
CA PHE A 52 -6.48 -0.58 -21.58
C PHE A 52 -7.76 -0.64 -20.74
N SER A 53 -8.14 -1.82 -20.26
CA SER A 53 -9.40 -2.08 -19.53
C SER A 53 -10.68 -1.65 -20.28
N LYS A 54 -10.67 -1.67 -21.62
CA LYS A 54 -11.81 -1.16 -22.41
C LYS A 54 -13.07 -2.02 -22.30
N LEU A 55 -12.93 -3.30 -21.95
CA LEU A 55 -14.02 -4.27 -21.89
C LEU A 55 -14.23 -4.90 -20.50
N ALA A 56 -13.30 -4.70 -19.55
CA ALA A 56 -13.38 -5.30 -18.22
C ALA A 56 -12.69 -4.45 -17.14
N THR A 57 -13.29 -4.40 -15.95
CA THR A 57 -12.68 -3.82 -14.74
C THR A 57 -11.64 -4.78 -14.14
N TYR A 58 -10.77 -4.28 -13.24
CA TYR A 58 -9.70 -5.09 -12.63
C TYR A 58 -8.75 -5.77 -13.63
N THR A 59 -8.52 -5.13 -14.77
CA THR A 59 -7.56 -5.58 -15.79
C THR A 59 -6.50 -4.49 -16.03
N PRO A 60 -5.57 -4.29 -15.06
CA PRO A 60 -4.62 -3.16 -15.06
C PRO A 60 -3.56 -3.25 -16.16
N ALA A 61 -2.80 -2.17 -16.37
CA ALA A 61 -1.63 -2.16 -17.24
C ALA A 61 -0.52 -3.08 -16.69
N GLY A 62 -0.31 -3.08 -15.38
CA GLY A 62 0.58 -4.00 -14.68
C GLY A 62 -0.20 -4.79 -13.62
N TYR A 63 -0.23 -6.12 -13.75
CA TYR A 63 -0.78 -7.00 -12.73
C TYR A 63 0.37 -7.75 -12.07
N LEU A 64 0.77 -7.36 -10.87
CA LEU A 64 1.88 -7.99 -10.15
C LEU A 64 1.33 -9.04 -9.20
N TYR A 65 1.80 -10.28 -9.38
CA TYR A 65 1.33 -11.43 -8.61
C TYR A 65 2.51 -12.32 -8.19
N GLY A 66 2.51 -12.83 -6.96
CA GLY A 66 3.58 -13.71 -6.44
C GLY A 66 4.60 -12.97 -5.58
N VAL A 67 5.89 -13.03 -5.92
CA VAL A 67 6.96 -12.39 -5.13
C VAL A 67 8.01 -11.73 -6.02
N GLY A 68 8.40 -10.49 -5.72
CA GLY A 68 9.62 -9.87 -6.27
C GLY A 68 9.53 -9.32 -7.69
N ASN A 69 8.35 -9.28 -8.31
CA ASN A 69 8.20 -8.76 -9.67
C ASN A 69 8.19 -7.22 -9.69
N SER A 70 8.59 -6.63 -10.82
CA SER A 70 8.82 -5.18 -10.93
C SER A 70 8.14 -4.56 -12.15
N PHE A 71 7.47 -3.43 -11.95
CA PHE A 71 6.85 -2.62 -12.99
C PHE A 71 7.46 -1.22 -12.92
N GLU A 72 8.41 -0.93 -13.81
CA GLU A 72 9.30 0.23 -13.64
C GLU A 72 9.50 1.04 -14.92
N TYR A 73 9.67 2.36 -14.82
CA TYR A 73 9.98 3.21 -16.00
C TYR A 73 8.94 3.15 -17.12
N ASN A 74 7.67 2.80 -16.83
CA ASN A 74 6.62 2.73 -17.84
C ASN A 74 5.81 4.04 -17.93
N TYR A 75 5.33 4.36 -19.13
CA TYR A 75 4.30 5.36 -19.36
C TYR A 75 2.94 4.68 -19.41
N VAL A 76 2.01 5.03 -18.51
CA VAL A 76 0.70 4.39 -18.44
C VAL A 76 -0.40 5.44 -18.48
N HIS A 77 -1.26 5.38 -19.50
CA HIS A 77 -2.23 6.46 -19.70
C HIS A 77 -3.55 6.07 -20.38
N ASP A 78 -4.50 6.99 -20.32
CA ASP A 78 -5.79 6.93 -21.02
C ASP A 78 -6.64 5.69 -20.68
N ALA A 79 -6.80 5.39 -19.38
CA ALA A 79 -7.51 4.19 -18.95
C ALA A 79 -8.72 4.47 -18.05
N PRO A 80 -9.81 3.69 -18.16
CA PRO A 80 -11.01 3.88 -17.34
C PRO A 80 -10.85 3.37 -15.90
N HIS A 81 -9.84 2.55 -15.61
CA HIS A 81 -9.65 1.85 -14.32
C HIS A 81 -8.21 2.01 -13.78
N MET A 82 -7.91 1.34 -12.65
CA MET A 82 -6.59 1.28 -12.01
C MET A 82 -5.46 0.93 -13.00
N ALA A 83 -4.28 1.50 -12.82
CA ALA A 83 -3.11 1.25 -13.65
C ALA A 83 -2.32 0.02 -13.20
N VAL A 84 -2.21 -0.20 -11.89
CA VAL A 84 -1.46 -1.33 -11.31
C VAL A 84 -2.28 -2.01 -10.21
N GLN A 85 -2.31 -3.34 -10.23
CA GLN A 85 -2.78 -4.18 -9.13
C GLN A 85 -1.58 -4.92 -8.53
N ILE A 86 -1.43 -4.85 -7.21
CA ILE A 86 -0.46 -5.64 -6.45
C ILE A 86 -1.21 -6.77 -5.74
N MET A 87 -0.73 -8.00 -5.93
CA MET A 87 -1.20 -9.21 -5.26
C MET A 87 -0.02 -10.12 -4.89
N GLY A 88 0.81 -9.68 -3.96
CA GLY A 88 1.99 -10.42 -3.57
C GLY A 88 2.95 -9.64 -2.69
N ASN A 89 4.19 -10.11 -2.65
CA ASN A 89 5.24 -9.64 -1.76
C ASN A 89 6.41 -9.03 -2.53
N ASP A 90 7.13 -8.12 -1.89
CA ASP A 90 8.40 -7.55 -2.36
C ASP A 90 8.37 -6.99 -3.80
N MET A 91 7.19 -6.53 -4.24
CA MET A 91 6.97 -5.96 -5.56
C MET A 91 7.53 -4.56 -5.66
N ARG A 92 7.91 -4.15 -6.86
CA ARG A 92 8.35 -2.77 -7.14
C ARG A 92 7.48 -2.12 -8.20
N VAL A 93 6.97 -0.95 -7.89
CA VAL A 93 6.25 -0.08 -8.84
C VAL A 93 6.97 1.26 -8.81
N ASN A 94 8.09 1.36 -9.54
CA ASN A 94 9.03 2.47 -9.37
C ASN A 94 9.29 3.25 -10.66
N HIS A 95 9.49 4.56 -10.56
CA HIS A 95 9.85 5.41 -11.70
C HIS A 95 8.86 5.39 -12.88
N ASN A 96 7.57 5.11 -12.65
CA ASN A 96 6.56 5.15 -13.70
C ASN A 96 5.89 6.53 -13.80
N HIS A 97 5.29 6.80 -14.96
CA HIS A 97 4.45 7.96 -15.19
C HIS A 97 3.02 7.51 -15.47
N PHE A 98 2.12 7.81 -14.55
CA PHE A 98 0.69 7.52 -14.67
C PHE A 98 -0.06 8.79 -15.03
N TYR A 99 -0.68 8.84 -16.21
CA TYR A 99 -1.35 10.05 -16.71
C TYR A 99 -2.78 9.76 -17.17
N ASP A 100 -3.77 10.48 -16.64
CA ASP A 100 -5.18 10.36 -17.05
C ASP A 100 -5.71 8.91 -16.96
N VAL A 101 -5.59 8.31 -15.77
CA VAL A 101 -6.07 6.96 -15.45
C VAL A 101 -7.21 6.99 -14.43
N VAL A 102 -7.92 5.87 -14.26
CA VAL A 102 -9.11 5.76 -13.38
C VAL A 102 -10.26 6.70 -13.80
N LYS A 103 -10.44 6.91 -15.11
CA LYS A 103 -11.38 7.91 -15.63
C LYS A 103 -12.86 7.60 -15.33
N ASN A 104 -13.22 6.33 -15.27
CA ASN A 104 -14.63 5.88 -15.21
C ASN A 104 -14.88 4.84 -14.10
N ALA A 105 -14.06 4.85 -13.05
CA ALA A 105 -14.22 3.99 -11.88
C ALA A 105 -14.28 4.83 -10.59
N GLY A 106 -14.78 4.25 -9.51
CA GLY A 106 -14.77 4.83 -8.17
C GLY A 106 -14.31 3.77 -7.17
N ASP A 107 -13.91 4.21 -5.97
CA ASP A 107 -13.32 3.32 -4.95
C ASP A 107 -12.03 2.64 -5.45
N MET A 108 -11.17 3.43 -6.09
CA MET A 108 -9.96 2.95 -6.75
C MET A 108 -8.73 3.82 -6.45
N GLY A 109 -7.56 3.20 -6.60
CA GLY A 109 -6.27 3.86 -6.69
C GLY A 109 -5.69 3.68 -8.10
N ALA A 110 -4.79 4.58 -8.53
CA ALA A 110 -3.98 4.32 -9.72
C ALA A 110 -3.10 3.08 -9.51
N VAL A 111 -2.50 2.95 -8.32
CA VAL A 111 -1.93 1.71 -7.77
C VAL A 111 -2.84 1.21 -6.67
N TYR A 112 -3.22 -0.07 -6.71
CA TYR A 112 -4.16 -0.66 -5.77
C TYR A 112 -3.69 -2.02 -5.26
N ALA A 113 -3.92 -2.26 -3.97
CA ALA A 113 -3.80 -3.56 -3.32
C ALA A 113 -4.95 -3.73 -2.32
N GLY A 114 -5.41 -4.96 -2.07
CA GLY A 114 -6.57 -5.16 -1.19
C GLY A 114 -6.66 -6.53 -0.55
N ARG A 115 -7.28 -6.59 0.64
CA ARG A 115 -7.75 -7.82 1.30
C ARG A 115 -6.65 -8.81 1.67
N ASP A 116 -5.47 -8.34 2.04
CA ASP A 116 -4.38 -9.22 2.48
C ASP A 116 -3.37 -8.49 3.39
N PHE A 117 -3.33 -8.87 4.67
CA PHE A 117 -2.36 -8.35 5.64
C PHE A 117 -0.92 -8.79 5.35
N THR A 118 -0.74 -9.76 4.45
CA THR A 118 0.54 -10.40 4.18
C THR A 118 1.20 -9.93 2.89
N TYR A 119 0.67 -8.92 2.18
CA TYR A 119 1.33 -8.27 1.03
C TYR A 119 2.48 -7.35 1.44
N LEU A 120 3.42 -7.86 2.23
CA LEU A 120 4.53 -7.12 2.81
C LEU A 120 5.65 -6.85 1.81
N GLY A 121 6.48 -5.84 2.11
CA GLY A 121 7.71 -5.55 1.38
C GLY A 121 7.54 -4.84 0.04
N ASN A 122 6.32 -4.48 -0.33
CA ASN A 122 6.02 -3.81 -1.58
C ASN A 122 6.46 -2.33 -1.57
N GLU A 123 7.06 -1.87 -2.67
CA GLU A 123 7.57 -0.51 -2.85
C GLU A 123 6.85 0.18 -4.00
N VAL A 124 6.39 1.40 -3.75
CA VAL A 124 5.82 2.29 -4.76
C VAL A 124 6.56 3.62 -4.66
N ALA A 125 7.60 3.81 -5.48
CA ALA A 125 8.52 4.92 -5.30
C ALA A 125 8.91 5.66 -6.57
N TYR A 126 9.25 6.95 -6.41
CA TYR A 126 9.79 7.76 -7.50
C TYR A 126 8.88 7.89 -8.72
N ASN A 127 7.58 7.61 -8.58
CA ASN A 127 6.61 7.71 -9.67
C ASN A 127 6.07 9.14 -9.80
N HIS A 128 5.56 9.45 -10.99
CA HIS A 128 4.80 10.65 -11.24
C HIS A 128 3.35 10.29 -11.59
N PHE A 129 2.41 10.77 -10.79
CA PHE A 129 0.98 10.61 -11.01
C PHE A 129 0.38 11.94 -11.45
N GLU A 130 -0.36 11.94 -12.55
CA GLU A 130 -0.99 13.13 -13.10
C GLU A 130 -2.44 12.84 -13.50
N LYS A 131 -3.36 13.70 -13.06
CA LYS A 131 -4.76 13.69 -13.50
C LYS A 131 -5.47 12.36 -13.23
N ILE A 132 -5.48 11.92 -11.98
CA ILE A 132 -6.25 10.73 -11.57
C ILE A 132 -7.74 11.09 -11.55
N GLY A 133 -8.57 10.29 -12.23
CA GLY A 133 -9.98 10.60 -12.46
C GLY A 133 -10.86 10.58 -11.21
N GLY A 134 -11.89 11.42 -11.18
CA GLY A 134 -12.98 11.35 -10.20
C GLY A 134 -12.55 11.61 -8.76
N SER A 135 -13.13 10.84 -7.83
CA SER A 135 -12.83 10.89 -6.39
C SER A 135 -11.80 9.84 -5.97
N ASN A 136 -10.89 9.46 -6.86
CA ASN A 136 -9.95 8.35 -6.67
C ASN A 136 -8.57 8.81 -6.20
N ASP A 137 -7.80 7.86 -5.70
CA ASP A 137 -6.54 8.11 -5.02
C ASP A 137 -5.33 7.71 -5.90
N ALA A 138 -4.12 8.21 -5.60
CA ALA A 138 -2.93 7.76 -6.33
C ALA A 138 -2.53 6.34 -5.89
N LEU A 139 -2.45 6.12 -4.57
CA LEU A 139 -2.33 4.81 -3.96
C LEU A 139 -3.59 4.47 -3.16
N TYR A 140 -4.09 3.24 -3.31
CA TYR A 140 -5.16 2.72 -2.46
C TYR A 140 -4.82 1.33 -1.91
N MET A 141 -4.60 1.28 -0.60
CA MET A 141 -4.47 0.08 0.21
C MET A 141 -5.82 -0.23 0.83
N ASP A 142 -6.58 -1.09 0.18
CA ASP A 142 -7.95 -1.40 0.55
C ASP A 142 -8.04 -2.58 1.53
N ASP A 143 -9.08 -2.57 2.36
CA ASP A 143 -9.51 -3.68 3.20
C ASP A 143 -8.33 -4.44 3.86
N GLY A 144 -7.55 -3.73 4.67
CA GLY A 144 -6.49 -4.35 5.49
C GLY A 144 -5.19 -4.67 4.75
N ALA A 145 -5.06 -4.32 3.48
CA ALA A 145 -3.80 -4.48 2.77
C ALA A 145 -2.67 -3.74 3.50
N SER A 146 -1.54 -4.42 3.71
CA SER A 146 -0.52 -4.03 4.69
C SER A 146 0.88 -4.06 4.12
N GLY A 147 1.80 -3.30 4.71
CA GLY A 147 3.23 -3.36 4.41
C GLY A 147 3.68 -2.70 3.10
N VAL A 148 2.90 -1.78 2.52
CA VAL A 148 3.38 -0.99 1.38
C VAL A 148 4.21 0.20 1.84
N ARG A 149 5.32 0.44 1.13
CA ARG A 149 6.17 1.62 1.29
C ARG A 149 6.02 2.57 0.10
N PHE A 150 5.28 3.65 0.30
CA PHE A 150 5.03 4.70 -0.70
C PHE A 150 5.91 5.91 -0.43
N HIS A 151 6.92 6.17 -1.26
CA HIS A 151 7.84 7.29 -1.01
C HIS A 151 8.39 7.98 -2.23
N HIS A 152 8.76 9.24 -2.08
CA HIS A 152 9.40 10.04 -3.13
C HIS A 152 8.56 10.10 -4.42
N ASN A 153 7.25 9.93 -4.33
CA ASN A 153 6.34 10.10 -5.45
C ASN A 153 5.92 11.56 -5.58
N VAL A 154 5.63 11.97 -6.81
CA VAL A 154 4.95 13.24 -7.11
C VAL A 154 3.53 12.91 -7.54
N VAL A 155 2.54 13.39 -6.78
CA VAL A 155 1.13 13.23 -7.10
C VAL A 155 0.55 14.60 -7.44
N ASN A 156 0.17 14.77 -8.69
CA ASN A 156 -0.32 16.03 -9.25
C ASN A 156 -1.76 15.87 -9.78
N GLY A 157 -2.74 16.25 -8.96
CA GLY A 157 -4.16 16.16 -9.31
C GLY A 157 -4.75 14.76 -9.13
N SER A 158 -5.19 14.48 -7.91
CA SER A 158 -6.04 13.34 -7.52
C SER A 158 -7.00 13.78 -6.41
N ASN A 159 -7.95 12.93 -6.00
CA ASN A 159 -8.74 13.25 -4.80
C ASN A 159 -7.85 13.16 -3.56
N SER A 160 -7.17 12.03 -3.36
CA SER A 160 -6.14 11.95 -2.33
C SER A 160 -4.83 11.37 -2.86
N GLY A 161 -3.74 11.69 -2.17
CA GLY A 161 -2.46 11.05 -2.41
C GLY A 161 -2.51 9.56 -2.10
N VAL A 162 -2.90 9.23 -0.86
CA VAL A 162 -3.00 7.85 -0.39
C VAL A 162 -4.35 7.57 0.29
N ASN A 163 -4.84 6.35 0.14
CA ASN A 163 -5.97 5.82 0.92
C ASN A 163 -5.53 4.54 1.61
N LEU A 164 -5.52 4.57 2.94
CA LEU A 164 -5.11 3.46 3.79
C LEU A 164 -6.34 2.96 4.57
N ASN A 165 -7.14 2.11 3.93
CA ASN A 165 -8.38 1.60 4.49
C ASN A 165 -8.10 0.42 5.42
N SER A 166 -7.65 0.75 6.63
CA SER A 166 -7.09 -0.17 7.63
C SER A 166 -5.73 -0.72 7.19
N GLY A 167 -5.30 -1.86 7.76
CA GLY A 167 -4.02 -2.49 7.46
C GLY A 167 -2.87 -1.95 8.31
N HIS A 168 -1.79 -2.72 8.36
CA HIS A 168 -0.64 -2.49 9.22
C HIS A 168 0.56 -2.01 8.40
N SER A 169 1.42 -1.23 9.04
CA SER A 169 2.78 -0.98 8.55
C SER A 169 2.87 -0.39 7.13
N ASN A 170 1.81 0.30 6.70
CA ASN A 170 1.81 1.07 5.47
C ASN A 170 2.47 2.43 5.74
N THR A 171 3.38 2.84 4.86
CA THR A 171 4.10 4.11 5.01
C THR A 171 3.94 4.97 3.76
N ALA A 172 3.77 6.28 3.94
CA ALA A 172 3.62 7.27 2.89
C ALA A 172 4.53 8.47 3.18
N ASN A 173 5.83 8.28 3.02
CA ASN A 173 6.87 9.21 3.50
C ASN A 173 7.58 9.94 2.36
N ASP A 174 7.97 11.19 2.60
CA ASP A 174 8.74 11.99 1.65
C ASP A 174 8.04 12.07 0.28
N ASN A 175 6.74 12.37 0.22
CA ASN A 175 5.98 12.48 -1.04
C ASN A 175 5.56 13.93 -1.29
N VAL A 176 5.42 14.30 -2.56
CA VAL A 176 4.93 15.62 -2.97
C VAL A 176 3.51 15.49 -3.50
N PHE A 177 2.58 16.22 -2.90
CA PHE A 177 1.17 16.23 -3.26
C PHE A 177 0.77 17.63 -3.73
N ILE A 178 0.39 17.74 -5.00
CA ILE A 178 0.05 18.99 -5.68
C ILE A 178 -1.40 18.91 -6.13
N GLY A 179 -2.21 19.88 -5.70
CA GLY A 179 -3.61 19.97 -6.12
C GLY A 179 -4.45 18.74 -5.73
N VAL A 180 -4.10 18.08 -4.62
CA VAL A 180 -4.91 17.01 -4.02
C VAL A 180 -5.90 17.61 -3.03
N LYS A 181 -7.05 16.96 -2.83
CA LYS A 181 -7.99 17.36 -1.77
C LYS A 181 -7.44 17.01 -0.38
N HIS A 182 -6.85 15.82 -0.26
CA HIS A 182 -6.23 15.31 0.96
C HIS A 182 -4.87 14.68 0.64
N VAL A 183 -3.85 14.89 1.49
CA VAL A 183 -2.60 14.09 1.43
C VAL A 183 -2.93 12.61 1.46
N GLY A 184 -3.88 12.24 2.33
CA GLY A 184 -4.50 10.94 2.28
C GLY A 184 -5.71 10.86 3.18
N HIS A 185 -6.29 9.68 3.25
CA HIS A 185 -7.31 9.34 4.24
C HIS A 185 -7.21 7.88 4.62
N GLY A 186 -7.80 7.51 5.76
CA GLY A 186 -7.73 6.14 6.23
C GLY A 186 -8.89 5.71 7.10
N GLY A 187 -9.12 4.41 7.07
CA GLY A 187 -10.19 3.73 7.78
C GLY A 187 -9.68 2.95 8.99
N ILE A 188 -10.61 2.66 9.90
CA ILE A 188 -10.49 1.62 10.93
C ILE A 188 -11.67 0.67 10.76
N TYR A 189 -11.44 -0.62 10.99
CA TYR A 189 -12.43 -1.68 10.71
C TYR A 189 -13.75 -1.52 11.49
N HIS A 190 -13.67 -1.03 12.73
CA HIS A 190 -14.79 -0.94 13.67
C HIS A 190 -15.47 0.44 13.70
N LYS A 191 -15.28 1.29 12.68
CA LYS A 191 -15.93 2.62 12.60
C LYS A 191 -17.46 2.61 12.66
N LYS A 192 -18.09 1.44 12.50
CA LYS A 192 -19.54 1.24 12.53
C LYS A 192 -20.03 0.50 13.79
N GLY A 193 -19.19 0.38 14.81
CA GLY A 193 -19.56 -0.20 16.10
C GLY A 193 -18.64 -1.31 16.57
N GLU A 194 -18.57 -1.45 17.89
CA GLU A 194 -17.65 -2.33 18.61
C GLU A 194 -17.85 -3.82 18.33
N THR A 195 -19.10 -4.25 18.16
CA THR A 195 -19.46 -5.65 17.94
C THR A 195 -19.52 -6.02 16.45
N ARG A 196 -18.87 -5.24 15.57
CA ARG A 196 -18.82 -5.51 14.13
C ARG A 196 -17.85 -6.65 13.84
N LEU A 197 -18.29 -7.86 14.17
CA LEU A 197 -17.56 -9.10 14.00
C LEU A 197 -18.49 -10.19 13.45
N PRO A 198 -18.00 -11.04 12.53
CA PRO A 198 -16.68 -10.95 11.91
C PRO A 198 -16.60 -9.75 10.94
N LEU A 199 -15.38 -9.38 10.52
CA LEU A 199 -15.21 -8.30 9.53
C LEU A 199 -15.88 -8.66 8.20
N ASP A 200 -16.24 -7.64 7.42
CA ASP A 200 -16.58 -7.84 6.00
C ASP A 200 -15.39 -8.52 5.31
N ASN A 201 -15.65 -9.48 4.41
CA ASN A 201 -14.61 -10.30 3.78
C ASN A 201 -13.69 -11.08 4.73
N SER A 202 -14.06 -11.22 6.02
CA SER A 202 -13.29 -11.93 7.05
C SER A 202 -12.74 -13.28 6.60
N TRP A 203 -13.52 -14.08 5.89
CA TRP A 203 -13.02 -15.36 5.35
C TRP A 203 -11.80 -15.18 4.42
N VAL A 204 -11.81 -14.18 3.53
CA VAL A 204 -10.67 -13.89 2.63
C VAL A 204 -9.47 -13.44 3.44
N LEU A 205 -9.67 -12.46 4.33
CA LEU A 205 -8.63 -11.88 5.17
C LEU A 205 -7.93 -12.95 6.03
N GLN A 206 -8.73 -13.75 6.73
CA GLN A 206 -8.24 -14.79 7.63
C GLN A 206 -7.61 -15.95 6.87
N SER A 207 -8.23 -16.44 5.78
CA SER A 207 -7.63 -17.55 5.03
C SER A 207 -6.28 -17.17 4.41
N ARG A 208 -6.10 -15.92 3.97
CA ARG A 208 -4.81 -15.43 3.44
C ARG A 208 -3.76 -15.29 4.52
N PHE A 209 -4.11 -14.68 5.65
CA PHE A 209 -3.19 -14.60 6.79
C PHE A 209 -2.78 -15.99 7.26
N ASN A 210 -3.76 -16.87 7.47
CA ASN A 210 -3.50 -18.22 7.97
C ASN A 210 -2.62 -19.03 7.03
N SER A 211 -2.71 -18.80 5.71
CA SER A 211 -1.91 -19.54 4.72
C SER A 211 -0.41 -19.34 4.90
N PHE A 212 0.01 -18.26 5.55
CA PHE A 212 1.43 -17.88 5.64
C PHE A 212 1.93 -17.69 7.07
N LEU A 213 1.07 -17.28 8.00
CA LEU A 213 1.48 -16.83 9.34
C LEU A 213 0.73 -17.49 10.51
N ASP A 214 -0.25 -18.39 10.27
CA ASP A 214 -1.00 -19.08 11.35
C ASP A 214 -0.94 -20.61 11.19
N VAL A 215 -0.28 -21.30 12.15
CA VAL A 215 -0.14 -22.76 12.16
C VAL A 215 -1.26 -23.39 12.99
N ARG A 216 -2.07 -24.23 12.34
CA ARG A 216 -3.29 -24.87 12.81
C ARG A 216 -3.41 -26.24 12.15
N GLU A 217 -2.83 -27.24 12.82
CA GLU A 217 -2.73 -28.60 12.29
C GLU A 217 -4.11 -29.16 11.91
N GLY A 218 -4.21 -29.70 10.69
CA GLY A 218 -5.45 -30.28 10.16
C GLY A 218 -6.45 -29.27 9.58
N GLU A 219 -6.18 -27.96 9.68
CA GLU A 219 -7.06 -26.95 9.11
C GLU A 219 -6.72 -26.60 7.66
N LYS A 220 -7.77 -26.24 6.92
CA LYS A 220 -7.64 -25.78 5.55
C LYS A 220 -7.02 -24.37 5.53
N TYR A 221 -6.00 -24.17 4.69
CA TYR A 221 -5.26 -22.90 4.56
C TYR A 221 -4.45 -22.50 5.79
N SER A 222 -3.90 -23.49 6.51
CA SER A 222 -2.94 -23.23 7.57
C SER A 222 -1.51 -23.30 7.07
N ALA A 223 -0.67 -22.38 7.55
CA ALA A 223 0.76 -22.38 7.33
C ALA A 223 1.43 -23.59 8.00
N THR A 224 2.63 -23.92 7.54
CA THR A 224 3.51 -24.85 8.26
C THR A 224 4.51 -24.05 9.12
N PRO A 225 5.10 -24.67 10.16
CA PRO A 225 6.20 -24.04 10.90
C PRO A 225 7.35 -23.57 10.01
N GLU A 226 7.64 -24.28 8.93
CA GLU A 226 8.68 -23.91 7.95
C GLU A 226 8.31 -22.64 7.17
N THR A 227 7.06 -22.53 6.70
CA THR A 227 6.56 -21.32 6.04
C THR A 227 6.61 -20.13 6.98
N VAL A 228 6.11 -20.25 8.21
CA VAL A 228 6.16 -19.15 9.20
C VAL A 228 7.60 -18.75 9.49
N ALA A 229 8.50 -19.72 9.68
CA ALA A 229 9.93 -19.44 9.91
C ALA A 229 10.60 -18.75 8.71
N ALA A 230 10.24 -19.11 7.47
CA ALA A 230 10.72 -18.44 6.26
C ALA A 230 10.26 -16.99 6.21
N TRP A 231 8.99 -16.73 6.51
CA TRP A 231 8.41 -15.39 6.57
C TRP A 231 9.04 -14.50 7.65
N HIS A 232 9.14 -15.01 8.89
CA HIS A 232 9.81 -14.29 9.98
C HIS A 232 11.26 -14.03 9.61
N GLY A 233 11.98 -15.05 9.14
CA GLY A 233 13.34 -14.90 8.67
C GLY A 233 13.48 -13.78 7.64
N HIS A 234 12.65 -13.77 6.60
CA HIS A 234 12.70 -12.76 5.54
C HIS A 234 12.44 -11.34 6.08
N TYR A 235 11.41 -11.17 6.91
CA TYR A 235 10.92 -9.86 7.33
C TYR A 235 11.50 -9.35 8.66
N THR A 236 12.34 -10.10 9.39
CA THR A 236 12.93 -9.61 10.65
C THR A 236 14.45 -9.50 10.63
N ASN A 237 15.14 -10.15 9.67
CA ASN A 237 16.61 -10.20 9.68
C ASN A 237 17.31 -9.03 8.96
N GLY A 238 16.58 -8.21 8.20
CA GLY A 238 17.12 -7.04 7.47
C GLY A 238 18.00 -7.36 6.26
N ARG A 239 17.94 -8.58 5.70
CA ARG A 239 18.72 -8.98 4.51
C ARG A 239 18.07 -8.53 3.20
N ALA A 240 16.75 -8.58 3.12
CA ALA A 240 16.02 -8.08 1.95
C ALA A 240 16.00 -6.55 1.97
N THR A 241 16.09 -5.91 0.79
CA THR A 241 16.15 -4.45 0.68
C THR A 241 15.22 -3.91 -0.40
N TYR A 242 14.66 -2.73 -0.11
CA TYR A 242 14.00 -1.88 -1.10
C TYR A 242 15.00 -1.40 -2.16
N SER A 243 14.49 -0.74 -3.21
CA SER A 243 15.32 -0.23 -4.31
C SER A 243 16.34 0.83 -3.86
N ASP A 244 16.07 1.54 -2.76
CA ASP A 244 16.98 2.52 -2.15
C ASP A 244 17.99 1.91 -1.16
N GLY A 245 18.02 0.58 -1.05
CA GLY A 245 18.93 -0.15 -0.17
C GLY A 245 18.52 -0.17 1.31
N LYS A 246 17.41 0.48 1.69
CA LYS A 246 16.87 0.33 3.05
C LYS A 246 16.34 -1.09 3.24
N PRO A 247 16.52 -1.69 4.43
CA PRO A 247 16.08 -3.04 4.67
C PRO A 247 14.55 -3.12 4.73
N ILE A 248 14.00 -4.21 4.22
CA ILE A 248 12.58 -4.57 4.34
C ILE A 248 12.43 -5.30 5.67
N VAL A 249 11.89 -4.62 6.69
CA VAL A 249 11.80 -5.19 8.05
C VAL A 249 10.47 -4.84 8.71
N TYR A 250 9.80 -5.86 9.26
CA TYR A 250 8.57 -5.82 10.02
C TYR A 250 8.70 -6.73 11.26
N PRO A 251 9.50 -6.36 12.28
CA PRO A 251 9.72 -7.23 13.45
C PRO A 251 8.43 -7.63 14.19
N GLN A 252 7.41 -6.77 14.15
CA GLN A 252 6.09 -7.00 14.72
C GLN A 252 5.32 -8.15 14.08
N VAL A 253 5.68 -8.60 12.88
CA VAL A 253 4.98 -9.69 12.18
C VAL A 253 4.96 -10.98 12.99
N GLU A 254 5.98 -11.21 13.83
CA GLU A 254 6.07 -12.38 14.72
C GLU A 254 5.01 -12.41 15.82
N ARG A 255 4.38 -11.25 16.08
CA ARG A 255 3.36 -11.09 17.11
C ARG A 255 1.96 -10.89 16.54
N TRP A 256 1.83 -10.67 15.23
CA TRP A 256 0.54 -10.43 14.60
C TRP A 256 -0.40 -11.60 14.77
N TYR A 257 -1.66 -11.30 15.06
CA TYR A 257 -2.68 -12.35 15.20
C TYR A 257 -4.06 -11.89 14.71
N VAL A 258 -4.88 -12.88 14.35
CA VAL A 258 -6.32 -12.70 14.18
C VAL A 258 -6.99 -12.99 15.52
N PRO A 259 -7.86 -12.11 16.06
CA PRO A 259 -8.55 -12.35 17.33
C PRO A 259 -9.43 -13.62 17.31
N ARG A 260 -9.27 -14.47 18.32
CA ARG A 260 -9.94 -15.77 18.47
C ARG A 260 -10.38 -16.00 19.91
N VAL A 261 -11.36 -16.88 20.10
CA VAL A 261 -11.72 -17.40 21.42
C VAL A 261 -10.63 -18.37 21.89
N THR A 262 -9.98 -18.05 23.00
CA THR A 262 -8.79 -18.73 23.52
C THR A 262 -9.06 -20.21 23.81
N ALA A 263 -10.25 -20.53 24.35
CA ALA A 263 -10.58 -21.89 24.76
C ALA A 263 -10.82 -22.84 23.58
N THR A 264 -11.33 -22.33 22.45
CA THR A 264 -11.75 -23.16 21.30
C THR A 264 -10.89 -22.95 20.06
N GLY A 265 -10.14 -21.86 19.96
CA GLY A 265 -9.46 -21.43 18.74
C GLY A 265 -10.42 -20.91 17.66
N GLU A 266 -11.71 -20.81 17.94
CA GLU A 266 -12.69 -20.31 16.98
C GLU A 266 -12.53 -18.79 16.76
N GLU A 267 -12.92 -18.33 15.57
CA GLU A 267 -12.89 -16.92 15.22
C GLU A 267 -13.72 -16.08 16.22
N CYS A 268 -13.21 -14.91 16.58
CA CYS A 268 -13.95 -13.99 17.42
C CYS A 268 -15.18 -13.46 16.66
N THR A 269 -16.38 -13.68 17.21
CA THR A 269 -17.66 -13.25 16.65
C THR A 269 -18.36 -12.28 17.59
N ALA A 270 -19.37 -11.58 17.10
CA ALA A 270 -20.19 -10.69 17.94
C ALA A 270 -20.83 -11.42 19.13
N ALA A 271 -21.10 -12.73 19.04
CA ALA A 271 -21.70 -13.51 20.12
C ALA A 271 -20.71 -13.81 21.26
N ASN A 272 -19.42 -13.91 20.93
CA ASN A 272 -18.36 -14.24 21.88
C ASN A 272 -17.69 -12.96 22.42
N TYR A 273 -17.86 -11.84 21.72
CA TYR A 273 -17.20 -10.58 22.06
C TYR A 273 -17.71 -10.00 23.39
N ALA A 274 -16.78 -9.68 24.29
CA ALA A 274 -17.08 -8.97 25.53
C ALA A 274 -16.08 -7.83 25.77
N THR A 275 -16.57 -6.60 26.01
CA THR A 275 -15.70 -5.43 26.21
C THR A 275 -14.60 -5.65 27.24
N ALA A 276 -14.92 -6.27 28.39
CA ALA A 276 -13.99 -6.59 29.46
C ALA A 276 -13.76 -8.12 29.63
N GLY A 277 -13.81 -8.86 28.52
CA GLY A 277 -13.54 -10.31 28.50
C GLY A 277 -12.05 -10.64 28.66
N THR A 278 -11.74 -11.90 28.99
CA THR A 278 -10.37 -12.43 29.09
C THR A 278 -10.13 -13.63 28.18
N ASP A 279 -11.11 -13.97 27.34
CA ASP A 279 -11.11 -15.17 26.50
C ASP A 279 -10.50 -14.92 25.10
N GLY A 280 -9.74 -13.85 24.89
CA GLY A 280 -9.16 -13.51 23.59
C GLY A 280 -10.11 -12.82 22.61
N CYS A 281 -11.42 -12.72 22.93
CA CYS A 281 -12.42 -12.02 22.14
C CYS A 281 -12.97 -10.80 22.91
N SER A 282 -12.08 -9.85 23.21
CA SER A 282 -12.40 -8.65 24.01
C SER A 282 -11.98 -7.36 23.33
N ARG A 283 -12.39 -6.19 23.86
CA ARG A 283 -11.92 -4.90 23.32
C ARG A 283 -10.39 -4.82 23.35
N ALA A 284 -9.80 -5.30 24.45
CA ALA A 284 -8.36 -5.31 24.65
C ALA A 284 -7.63 -6.06 23.53
N THR A 285 -8.13 -7.23 23.14
CA THR A 285 -7.45 -8.10 22.16
C THR A 285 -7.88 -7.86 20.72
N VAL A 286 -9.08 -7.35 20.48
CA VAL A 286 -9.61 -7.13 19.13
C VAL A 286 -9.26 -5.73 18.63
N TRP A 287 -9.45 -4.72 19.46
CA TRP A 287 -9.45 -3.32 19.05
C TRP A 287 -8.38 -2.44 19.71
N ASP A 288 -7.76 -2.87 20.81
CA ASP A 288 -6.74 -2.09 21.51
C ASP A 288 -5.30 -2.54 21.22
N ASP A 289 -5.09 -3.84 21.08
CA ASP A 289 -3.78 -4.40 20.83
C ASP A 289 -3.26 -4.02 19.43
N ALA A 290 -2.08 -3.42 19.38
CA ALA A 290 -1.42 -3.05 18.13
C ALA A 290 -1.00 -4.26 17.27
N ASP A 291 -0.91 -5.45 17.88
CA ASP A 291 -0.58 -6.70 17.20
C ASP A 291 -1.83 -7.41 16.64
N SER A 292 -3.06 -6.97 16.99
CA SER A 292 -4.29 -7.43 16.35
C SER A 292 -4.37 -6.92 14.92
N LEU A 293 -4.57 -7.82 13.94
CA LEU A 293 -4.73 -7.44 12.53
C LEU A 293 -5.93 -6.52 12.24
N TYR A 294 -6.83 -6.36 13.20
CA TYR A 294 -8.00 -5.51 13.07
C TYR A 294 -7.73 -4.06 13.52
N VAL A 295 -6.49 -3.75 13.93
CA VAL A 295 -6.03 -2.45 14.41
C VAL A 295 -4.97 -1.89 13.45
N PRO A 296 -5.22 -0.81 12.70
CA PRO A 296 -4.22 -0.31 11.75
C PRO A 296 -3.04 0.38 12.46
N SER A 297 -2.01 -0.42 12.79
CA SER A 297 -0.85 -0.03 13.57
C SER A 297 0.41 0.13 12.72
N GLY A 298 1.35 0.95 13.21
CA GLY A 298 2.63 1.19 12.53
C GLY A 298 2.49 1.91 11.19
N VAL A 299 1.41 2.67 11.00
CA VAL A 299 1.20 3.45 9.78
C VAL A 299 1.98 4.76 9.87
N GLU A 300 2.61 5.18 8.78
CA GLU A 300 3.34 6.45 8.72
C GLU A 300 2.87 7.31 7.55
N ILE A 301 2.63 8.60 7.80
CA ILE A 301 2.41 9.65 6.79
C ILE A 301 3.20 10.87 7.24
N ASP A 302 4.43 10.95 6.74
CA ASP A 302 5.43 11.84 7.26
C ASP A 302 6.25 12.53 6.16
N HIS A 303 6.79 13.71 6.47
CA HIS A 303 7.54 14.53 5.50
C HIS A 303 6.80 14.81 4.18
N ALA A 304 5.46 14.89 4.21
CA ALA A 304 4.69 15.26 3.03
C ALA A 304 4.97 16.72 2.64
N VAL A 305 5.16 16.98 1.34
CA VAL A 305 5.10 18.34 0.78
C VAL A 305 3.71 18.51 0.18
N VAL A 306 2.97 19.53 0.60
CA VAL A 306 1.57 19.74 0.23
C VAL A 306 1.42 21.09 -0.44
N VAL A 307 0.93 21.11 -1.68
CA VAL A 307 0.83 22.31 -2.50
C VAL A 307 -0.61 22.59 -2.91
N GLY A 308 -1.08 23.81 -2.69
CA GLY A 308 -2.39 24.27 -3.15
C GLY A 308 -3.54 23.99 -2.17
N GLY A 309 -3.26 23.92 -0.86
CA GLY A 309 -4.28 23.94 0.19
C GLY A 309 -5.00 22.61 0.46
N GLY A 310 -4.50 21.49 -0.06
CA GLY A 310 -4.97 20.17 0.35
C GLY A 310 -4.81 19.96 1.86
N SER A 311 -5.77 19.30 2.50
CA SER A 311 -5.61 18.97 3.92
C SER A 311 -4.53 17.91 4.10
N GLY A 312 -4.01 17.77 5.32
CA GLY A 312 -3.27 16.57 5.71
C GLY A 312 -4.10 15.30 5.57
N PHE A 313 -3.54 14.20 6.05
CA PHE A 313 -4.21 12.92 6.19
C PHE A 313 -5.47 13.03 7.06
N VAL A 314 -6.60 12.57 6.54
CA VAL A 314 -7.90 12.57 7.25
C VAL A 314 -8.14 11.20 7.88
N GLU A 315 -8.22 11.17 9.21
CA GLU A 315 -8.43 9.94 9.97
C GLU A 315 -9.92 9.69 10.21
N THR A 316 -10.34 8.42 10.07
CA THR A 316 -11.65 7.98 10.57
C THR A 316 -11.61 7.83 12.09
N THR A 317 -12.60 8.41 12.79
CA THR A 317 -12.83 8.21 14.23
C THR A 317 -13.93 7.17 14.48
N ALA A 318 -13.71 6.24 15.41
CA ALA A 318 -14.72 5.34 15.96
C ALA A 318 -14.99 5.71 17.41
N ALA A 319 -16.27 5.81 17.78
CA ALA A 319 -16.70 6.05 19.15
C ALA A 319 -17.28 4.78 19.77
N PHE A 320 -16.88 4.52 21.01
CA PHE A 320 -17.39 3.46 21.89
C PHE A 320 -18.18 4.09 23.02
N THR A 321 -19.15 3.36 23.58
CA THR A 321 -20.05 3.91 24.61
C THR A 321 -19.76 3.39 26.01
N GLU A 322 -19.25 2.16 26.16
CA GLU A 322 -19.18 1.50 27.48
C GLU A 322 -17.89 0.67 27.64
N PRO A 323 -16.84 1.17 28.32
CA PRO A 323 -16.64 2.56 28.66
C PRO A 323 -16.45 3.42 27.40
N ALA A 324 -16.81 4.70 27.49
CA ALA A 324 -16.66 5.62 26.38
C ALA A 324 -15.19 5.76 25.95
N ALA A 325 -14.94 5.67 24.65
CA ALA A 325 -13.61 5.81 24.07
C ALA A 325 -13.71 6.28 22.61
N GLU A 326 -12.69 6.97 22.11
CA GLU A 326 -12.60 7.38 20.71
C GLU A 326 -11.29 6.91 20.10
N TYR A 327 -11.37 6.06 19.08
CA TYR A 327 -10.20 5.51 18.39
C TYR A 327 -10.07 6.11 17.01
N LYS A 328 -8.82 6.37 16.63
CA LYS A 328 -8.39 6.83 15.31
C LYS A 328 -7.03 6.21 15.03
N LEU A 329 -6.60 6.23 13.78
CA LEU A 329 -5.39 5.56 13.33
C LEU A 329 -4.13 6.01 14.11
N SER A 330 -4.02 7.31 14.42
CA SER A 330 -2.91 7.89 15.20
C SER A 330 -2.81 7.40 16.65
N ARG A 331 -3.80 6.64 17.16
CA ARG A 331 -3.69 5.96 18.45
C ARG A 331 -2.55 4.94 18.48
N TRP A 332 -2.26 4.29 17.34
CA TRP A 332 -1.25 3.23 17.22
C TRP A 332 -0.10 3.59 16.27
N SER A 333 -0.05 4.85 15.85
CA SER A 333 0.78 5.34 14.76
C SER A 333 1.20 6.78 15.05
N ASP A 334 2.45 6.98 15.48
CA ASP A 334 2.96 8.24 16.00
C ASP A 334 3.38 9.24 14.90
N LYS A 335 3.54 8.77 13.66
CA LYS A 335 4.00 9.57 12.51
C LYS A 335 2.92 9.84 11.48
N VAL A 336 1.69 10.07 11.93
CA VAL A 336 0.58 10.46 11.06
C VAL A 336 0.47 11.98 11.05
N ASN A 337 0.49 12.60 9.87
CA ASN A 337 0.48 14.06 9.70
C ASN A 337 1.69 14.78 10.31
N THR A 338 2.83 14.11 10.39
CA THR A 338 4.02 14.69 11.01
C THR A 338 4.93 15.34 9.97
N ARG A 339 5.58 16.43 10.39
CA ARG A 339 6.66 17.12 9.66
C ARG A 339 6.31 17.53 8.23
N ALA A 340 5.04 17.80 7.92
CA ALA A 340 4.65 18.24 6.58
C ALA A 340 5.11 19.68 6.29
N VAL A 341 5.41 19.95 5.01
CA VAL A 341 5.65 21.29 4.47
C VAL A 341 4.47 21.68 3.60
N ALA A 342 3.68 22.64 4.05
CA ALA A 342 2.63 23.25 3.23
C ALA A 342 3.19 24.43 2.44
N ALA A 343 2.74 24.60 1.20
CA ALA A 343 3.06 25.72 0.33
C ALA A 343 1.84 26.13 -0.49
N ASP A 344 1.74 27.43 -0.80
CA ASP A 344 0.62 27.96 -1.59
C ASP A 344 0.80 27.67 -3.09
N SER A 345 2.05 27.48 -3.53
CA SER A 345 2.38 27.23 -4.93
C SER A 345 3.59 26.30 -5.09
N VAL A 346 3.70 25.66 -6.26
CA VAL A 346 4.83 24.78 -6.57
C VAL A 346 6.15 25.56 -6.53
N ALA A 347 6.17 26.79 -7.05
CA ALA A 347 7.36 27.64 -7.07
C ALA A 347 7.92 27.91 -5.66
N GLU A 348 7.06 28.08 -4.65
CA GLU A 348 7.48 28.31 -3.26
C GLU A 348 8.24 27.11 -2.68
N THR A 349 7.81 25.89 -3.00
CA THR A 349 8.50 24.68 -2.56
C THR A 349 9.93 24.60 -3.10
N GLY A 350 10.16 25.24 -4.26
CA GLY A 350 11.39 25.17 -5.03
C GLY A 350 11.43 23.98 -5.99
N LEU A 351 10.34 23.22 -6.16
CA LEU A 351 10.22 22.14 -7.14
C LEU A 351 10.09 22.70 -8.56
N ASP A 352 10.84 22.11 -9.48
CA ASP A 352 10.69 22.28 -10.92
C ASP A 352 9.91 21.07 -11.48
N LEU A 353 8.75 21.30 -12.12
CA LEU A 353 7.87 20.21 -12.61
C LEU A 353 8.37 19.55 -13.90
N ASP A 354 9.23 20.22 -14.65
CA ASP A 354 9.79 19.68 -15.88
C ASP A 354 10.89 18.65 -15.57
N THR A 355 11.60 18.85 -14.46
CA THR A 355 12.70 17.98 -14.01
C THR A 355 12.36 17.10 -12.81
N LEU A 356 11.32 17.48 -12.05
CA LEU A 356 10.95 16.95 -10.73
C LEU A 356 12.02 17.13 -9.65
N LYS A 357 12.85 18.17 -9.76
CA LYS A 357 13.97 18.46 -8.83
C LYS A 357 13.67 19.67 -7.96
N PHE A 358 14.13 19.63 -6.72
CA PHE A 358 14.08 20.77 -5.80
C PHE A 358 15.32 21.66 -5.94
N SER A 359 15.11 22.97 -5.95
CA SER A 359 16.18 23.95 -5.75
C SER A 359 16.70 23.93 -4.32
N ALA A 360 17.91 24.46 -4.11
CA ALA A 360 18.54 24.55 -2.79
C ALA A 360 17.97 25.68 -1.90
N SER A 361 17.06 26.50 -2.41
CA SER A 361 16.58 27.72 -1.73
C SER A 361 15.07 27.75 -1.46
N GLY A 362 14.30 26.77 -1.96
CA GLY A 362 12.85 26.69 -1.74
C GLY A 362 12.45 26.39 -0.29
N ALA A 363 11.14 26.48 0.00
CA ALA A 363 10.61 26.19 1.34
C ALA A 363 10.95 24.76 1.82
N VAL A 364 10.94 23.79 0.91
CA VAL A 364 11.30 22.40 1.22
C VAL A 364 12.77 22.29 1.62
N ALA A 365 13.67 22.96 0.90
CA ALA A 365 15.09 22.99 1.24
C ALA A 365 15.35 23.63 2.62
N ARG A 366 14.58 24.66 2.99
CA ARG A 366 14.66 25.28 4.32
C ARG A 366 14.15 24.37 5.44
N ALA A 367 13.12 23.56 5.17
CA ALA A 367 12.49 22.70 6.16
C ALA A 367 13.24 21.36 6.35
N TYR A 368 13.59 20.68 5.25
CA TYR A 368 14.21 19.35 5.28
C TYR A 368 15.73 19.36 5.08
N GLY A 369 16.30 20.50 4.68
CA GLY A 369 17.74 20.68 4.55
C GLY A 369 18.35 20.14 3.26
N ALA A 370 19.61 20.49 3.04
CA ALA A 370 20.33 20.20 1.81
C ALA A 370 20.58 18.70 1.57
N ALA A 371 20.72 17.89 2.63
CA ALA A 371 20.93 16.46 2.52
C ALA A 371 19.69 15.75 1.92
N TRP A 372 18.50 16.10 2.43
CA TRP A 372 17.24 15.59 1.91
C TRP A 372 17.02 16.01 0.45
N VAL A 373 17.25 17.29 0.13
CA VAL A 373 17.14 17.79 -1.26
C VAL A 373 18.11 17.05 -2.19
N ALA A 374 19.34 16.79 -1.74
CA ALA A 374 20.31 16.04 -2.53
C ALA A 374 19.87 14.58 -2.73
N GLU A 375 19.26 13.93 -1.74
CA GLU A 375 18.70 12.58 -1.86
C GLU A 375 17.53 12.53 -2.84
N TRP A 376 16.55 13.41 -2.68
CA TRP A 376 15.44 13.57 -3.63
C TRP A 376 15.97 13.76 -5.05
N ASN A 377 16.87 14.72 -5.23
CA ASN A 377 17.43 15.07 -6.53
C ASN A 377 18.37 14.00 -7.11
N ARG A 378 18.77 12.97 -6.37
CA ARG A 378 19.47 11.82 -6.96
C ARG A 378 18.48 10.82 -7.54
N ASN A 379 17.35 10.59 -6.87
CA ASN A 379 16.46 9.48 -7.18
C ASN A 379 15.21 9.86 -8.00
N VAL A 380 14.64 11.05 -7.80
CA VAL A 380 13.43 11.49 -8.49
C VAL A 380 13.77 12.29 -9.74
N THR A 381 13.34 11.89 -10.93
CA THR A 381 13.56 12.66 -12.17
C THR A 381 12.45 12.46 -13.20
N ALA A 382 12.12 13.50 -13.95
CA ALA A 382 11.24 13.38 -15.11
C ALA A 382 11.89 12.65 -16.30
N LYS A 383 13.23 12.61 -16.38
CA LYS A 383 13.92 12.02 -17.53
C LYS A 383 13.86 10.50 -17.45
N GLY A 384 13.23 9.87 -18.44
CA GLY A 384 13.15 8.41 -18.52
C GLY A 384 12.13 7.76 -17.59
N ILE A 385 11.33 8.54 -16.85
CA ILE A 385 10.26 8.06 -15.96
C ILE A 385 9.06 7.44 -16.71
N GLY A 386 9.24 7.05 -17.97
CA GLY A 386 8.12 6.80 -18.90
C GLY A 386 7.49 8.09 -19.44
N ARG A 387 8.26 9.16 -19.65
CA ARG A 387 7.83 10.29 -20.48
C ARG A 387 8.48 10.13 -21.88
N PRO A 388 7.73 10.37 -22.99
CA PRO A 388 8.26 10.30 -24.35
C PRO A 388 9.48 11.19 -24.62
#